data_AF-X0JYF2-F1
#
_entry.id   AF-X0JYF2-F1
#
_cell.length_a   1.000
_cell.length_b   1.000
_cell.length_c   1.000
_cell.angle_alpha   90.00
_cell.angle_beta   90.00
_cell.angle_gamma   90.00
#
_symmetry.space_group_name_H-M   'P 1'
#
loop_
_entity.id
_entity.type
_entity.pdbx_description
1 polymer ?
#
loop_
_entity_poly.entity_id
_entity_poly.type
_entity_poly.pdbx_seq_one_letter_code
_entity_poly.pdbx_strand_id
1 'polypeptide(L)'
;MPGSIPGVWPAFWMFGPDWPFSGEIDIIEGVNTQTHNGMYLHTGPGCIVNNEGSDQSTLQIGDDCNAPGGCGQITSRSQNYGNGFNSVKGGVYATEWTSEYIAVWFFQRGSVPSDIRTGHPDPTSWGPAAARFNGGDGCHLDDHFKEHRIVFDTTFCGDWAGSPGIWDSNPETAALGDCKTYIASNPSHLREAYWLIKSIEIYQKPRG
;
A
#
# COMPACT_ATOMS: atom_id res chain seq x y z
N MET A 1 -7.85 -8.88 5.33
CA MET A 1 -6.41 -8.72 5.05
C MET A 1 -5.66 -9.15 6.29
N PRO A 2 -4.35 -9.42 6.23
CA PRO A 2 -3.58 -9.71 7.42
C PRO A 2 -3.77 -8.62 8.48
N GLY A 3 -4.02 -9.03 9.72
CA GLY A 3 -4.28 -8.12 10.83
C GLY A 3 -3.05 -7.31 11.24
N SER A 4 -3.26 -6.33 12.13
CA SER A 4 -2.19 -5.57 12.77
C SER A 4 -1.58 -6.43 13.88
N ILE A 5 -0.53 -7.18 13.56
CA ILE A 5 0.04 -8.24 14.40
C ILE A 5 1.55 -8.01 14.53
N PRO A 6 2.13 -8.06 15.75
CA PRO A 6 3.57 -7.98 15.93
C PRO A 6 4.34 -8.96 15.04
N GLY A 7 5.27 -8.43 14.24
CA GLY A 7 6.24 -9.16 13.44
C GLY A 7 5.73 -9.51 12.05
N VAL A 8 4.46 -9.20 11.75
CA VAL A 8 3.84 -9.42 10.44
C VAL A 8 4.06 -8.21 9.54
N TRP A 9 4.41 -8.47 8.28
CA TRP A 9 4.57 -7.47 7.22
C TRP A 9 3.81 -7.98 5.98
N PRO A 10 2.54 -7.59 5.81
CA PRO A 10 1.76 -7.93 4.64
C PRO A 10 1.87 -6.85 3.56
N ALA A 11 1.88 -7.29 2.31
CA ALA A 11 1.87 -6.38 1.17
C ALA A 11 0.89 -6.86 0.08
N PHE A 12 0.12 -5.93 -0.46
CA PHE A 12 -0.51 -6.03 -1.78
C PHE A 12 0.06 -4.92 -2.64
N TRP A 13 0.82 -5.30 -3.65
CA TRP A 13 1.70 -4.42 -4.38
C TRP A 13 1.89 -4.91 -5.82
N MET A 14 2.62 -4.12 -6.59
CA MET A 14 2.94 -4.41 -7.98
C MET A 14 4.38 -4.03 -8.29
N PHE A 15 5.05 -4.81 -9.13
CA PHE A 15 6.43 -4.50 -9.53
C PHE A 15 6.71 -4.85 -10.99
N GLY A 16 7.59 -4.08 -11.63
CA GLY A 16 8.04 -4.30 -13.00
C GLY A 16 9.18 -5.31 -13.13
N PRO A 17 9.60 -5.66 -14.35
CA PRO A 17 10.57 -6.73 -14.61
C PRO A 17 12.01 -6.43 -14.18
N ASP A 18 12.40 -5.16 -14.03
CA ASP A 18 13.76 -4.74 -13.66
C ASP A 18 13.72 -3.77 -12.47
N TRP A 19 13.70 -4.31 -11.25
CA TRP A 19 13.60 -3.49 -10.04
C TRP A 19 14.94 -2.77 -9.72
N PRO A 20 14.94 -1.47 -9.36
CA PRO A 20 13.79 -0.57 -9.21
C PRO A 20 13.47 0.24 -10.49
N PHE A 21 14.18 0.01 -11.60
CA PHE A 21 14.07 0.80 -12.83
C PHE A 21 12.76 0.61 -13.62
N SER A 22 11.98 -0.43 -13.29
CA SER A 22 10.63 -0.68 -13.81
C SER A 22 9.53 -0.44 -12.77
N GLY A 23 9.90 0.12 -11.62
CA GLY A 23 8.98 0.66 -10.63
C GLY A 23 8.34 -0.41 -9.74
N GLU A 24 7.91 0.05 -8.58
CA GLU A 24 7.15 -0.67 -7.56
C GLU A 24 6.01 0.23 -7.07
N ILE A 25 4.81 -0.34 -6.91
CA ILE A 25 3.62 0.36 -6.40
C ILE A 25 3.06 -0.44 -5.23
N ASP A 26 3.25 0.07 -4.01
CA ASP A 26 2.71 -0.53 -2.79
C ASP A 26 1.33 0.05 -2.52
N ILE A 27 0.30 -0.77 -2.78
CA ILE A 27 -1.10 -0.36 -2.69
C ILE A 27 -1.59 -0.53 -1.25
N ILE A 28 -1.21 -1.64 -0.61
CA ILE A 28 -1.47 -1.90 0.79
C ILE A 28 -0.18 -2.41 1.41
N GLU A 29 0.39 -1.65 2.35
CA GLU A 29 1.58 -2.09 3.06
C GLU A 29 1.62 -1.52 4.48
N GLY A 30 2.19 -2.30 5.38
CA GLY A 30 2.45 -1.89 6.74
C GLY A 30 3.17 -2.98 7.52
N VAL A 31 3.53 -2.68 8.76
CA VAL A 31 4.31 -3.56 9.62
C VAL A 31 3.79 -3.58 11.05
N ASN A 32 3.94 -4.72 11.70
CA ASN A 32 3.64 -4.89 13.12
C ASN A 32 2.20 -4.46 13.45
N THR A 33 2.04 -3.63 14.49
CA THR A 33 0.75 -3.19 15.01
C THR A 33 0.27 -1.87 14.39
N GLN A 34 0.82 -1.49 13.23
CA GLN A 34 0.33 -0.36 12.47
C GLN A 34 -1.16 -0.50 12.14
N THR A 35 -1.87 0.62 12.23
CA THR A 35 -3.32 0.71 12.05
C THR A 35 -3.73 1.53 10.84
N HIS A 36 -2.76 2.13 10.15
CA HIS A 36 -2.95 2.96 8.98
C HIS A 36 -2.19 2.37 7.82
N ASN A 37 -2.76 2.47 6.61
CA ASN A 37 -2.12 1.98 5.41
C ASN A 37 -1.01 2.94 4.97
N GLY A 38 0.17 2.40 4.67
CA GLY A 38 1.17 3.06 3.86
C GLY A 38 0.99 2.70 2.39
N MET A 39 1.08 3.70 1.52
CA MET A 39 1.21 3.51 0.09
C MET A 39 2.52 4.14 -0.34
N TYR A 40 3.28 3.43 -1.16
CA TYR A 40 4.62 3.82 -1.56
C TYR A 40 4.80 3.62 -3.05
N LEU A 41 5.73 4.39 -3.62
CA LEU A 41 6.35 4.07 -4.90
C LEU A 41 7.86 3.96 -4.72
N HIS A 42 8.44 2.99 -5.40
CA HIS A 42 9.89 2.87 -5.54
C HIS A 42 10.28 2.87 -7.02
N THR A 43 11.25 3.69 -7.37
CA THR A 43 11.76 3.86 -8.74
C THR A 43 13.29 3.91 -8.74
N GLY A 44 13.90 3.89 -9.93
CA GLY A 44 15.25 4.46 -10.11
C GLY A 44 15.27 5.98 -9.87
N PRO A 45 16.46 6.61 -9.89
CA PRO A 45 16.59 8.05 -9.62
C PRO A 45 15.83 8.92 -10.62
N GLY A 46 15.42 10.12 -10.19
CA GLY A 46 14.84 11.14 -11.08
C GLY A 46 13.30 11.18 -11.11
N CYS A 47 12.64 10.60 -10.10
CA CYS A 47 11.19 10.66 -9.96
C CYS A 47 10.83 11.31 -8.62
N ILE A 48 10.39 12.56 -8.65
CA ILE A 48 9.87 13.31 -7.50
C ILE A 48 8.39 13.59 -7.75
N VAL A 49 7.55 13.27 -6.77
CA VAL A 49 6.08 13.40 -6.89
C VAL A 49 5.50 14.31 -5.81
N ASN A 50 4.34 14.89 -6.09
CA ASN A 50 3.53 15.57 -5.08
C ASN A 50 2.23 14.79 -4.80
N ASN A 51 1.55 15.17 -3.71
CA ASN A 51 0.33 14.51 -3.26
C ASN A 51 -0.99 15.23 -3.60
N GLU A 52 -1.00 16.19 -4.54
CA GLU A 52 -2.21 16.92 -4.91
C GLU A 52 -3.35 15.96 -5.35
N GLY A 53 -4.57 16.20 -4.86
CA GLY A 53 -5.72 15.33 -5.13
C GLY A 53 -5.81 14.07 -4.26
N SER A 54 -4.86 13.88 -3.33
CA SER A 54 -5.04 12.95 -2.20
C SER A 54 -6.07 13.49 -1.20
N ASP A 55 -6.61 12.61 -0.38
CA ASP A 55 -7.41 12.97 0.79
C ASP A 55 -6.61 13.95 1.66
N GLN A 56 -7.25 15.03 2.09
CA GLN A 56 -6.59 16.11 2.83
C GLN A 56 -5.96 15.66 4.14
N SER A 57 -6.43 14.54 4.70
CA SER A 57 -5.90 13.96 5.93
C SER A 57 -4.73 13.01 5.71
N THR A 58 -4.43 12.63 4.46
CA THR A 58 -3.30 11.76 4.13
C THR A 58 -1.98 12.52 4.28
N LEU A 59 -1.06 11.94 5.04
CA LEU A 59 0.26 12.52 5.29
C LEU A 59 1.25 12.05 4.24
N GLN A 60 1.86 12.99 3.50
CA GLN A 60 3.02 12.71 2.68
C GLN A 60 4.27 12.61 3.57
N ILE A 61 4.96 11.47 3.52
CA ILE A 61 6.17 11.18 4.32
C ILE A 61 7.45 11.19 3.47
N GLY A 62 7.32 11.26 2.13
CA GLY A 62 8.42 11.41 1.18
C GLY A 62 7.90 11.74 -0.22
N ASP A 63 8.69 12.46 -0.99
CA ASP A 63 8.39 12.89 -2.37
C ASP A 63 9.36 12.31 -3.41
N ASP A 64 10.62 12.04 -3.03
CA ASP A 64 11.60 11.34 -3.88
C ASP A 64 11.34 9.83 -3.89
N CYS A 65 10.94 9.29 -5.04
CA CYS A 65 10.60 7.88 -5.20
C CYS A 65 11.82 6.97 -5.39
N ASN A 66 13.04 7.51 -5.39
CA ASN A 66 14.24 6.71 -5.58
C ASN A 66 14.42 5.64 -4.47
N ALA A 67 14.60 4.39 -4.89
CA ALA A 67 14.93 3.29 -3.99
C ALA A 67 16.32 3.49 -3.34
N PRO A 68 16.53 3.00 -2.10
CA PRO A 68 15.62 2.20 -1.29
C PRO A 68 14.63 3.02 -0.45
N GLY A 69 14.66 4.35 -0.50
CA GLY A 69 13.81 5.20 0.34
C GLY A 69 12.35 5.21 -0.13
N GLY A 70 12.14 5.43 -1.42
CA GLY A 70 10.81 5.58 -1.98
C GLY A 70 10.06 6.82 -1.51
N CYS A 71 8.98 7.13 -2.21
CA CYS A 71 8.07 8.21 -1.85
C CYS A 71 6.81 7.59 -1.26
N GLY A 72 6.29 8.17 -0.18
CA GLY A 72 5.30 7.51 0.65
C GLY A 72 4.20 8.42 1.12
N GLN A 73 3.01 7.85 1.28
CA GLN A 73 1.84 8.50 1.85
C GLN A 73 1.16 7.58 2.86
N ILE A 74 0.86 8.10 4.05
CA ILE A 74 0.20 7.37 5.13
C ILE A 74 -1.24 7.87 5.28
N THR A 75 -2.20 6.95 5.18
CA THR A 75 -3.62 7.26 5.41
C THR A 75 -3.90 7.65 6.87
N SER A 76 -4.96 8.42 7.11
CA SER A 76 -5.36 8.85 8.46
C SER A 76 -6.43 7.97 9.12
N ARG A 77 -7.14 7.15 8.33
CA ARG A 77 -8.28 6.37 8.81
C ARG A 77 -7.84 4.95 9.14
N SER A 78 -8.13 4.51 10.37
CA SER A 78 -7.75 3.16 10.81
C SER A 78 -8.49 2.03 10.07
N GLN A 79 -9.62 2.32 9.41
CA GLN A 79 -10.35 1.34 8.61
C GLN A 79 -9.65 0.99 7.29
N ASN A 80 -8.58 1.69 6.92
CA ASN A 80 -7.82 1.41 5.71
C ASN A 80 -6.92 0.18 5.84
N TYR A 81 -6.55 -0.23 7.05
CA TYR A 81 -5.53 -1.27 7.24
C TYR A 81 -5.83 -2.22 8.40
N GLY A 82 -5.26 -3.43 8.31
CA GLY A 82 -5.17 -4.41 9.38
C GLY A 82 -6.47 -4.65 10.13
N ASN A 83 -6.41 -4.54 11.47
CA ASN A 83 -7.54 -4.86 12.34
C ASN A 83 -8.74 -3.93 12.10
N GLY A 84 -8.50 -2.64 11.81
CA GLY A 84 -9.56 -1.69 11.53
C GLY A 84 -10.30 -2.02 10.23
N PHE A 85 -9.56 -2.33 9.15
CA PHE A 85 -10.12 -2.84 7.89
C PHE A 85 -10.95 -4.12 8.10
N ASN A 86 -10.42 -5.07 8.86
CA ASN A 86 -11.11 -6.34 9.13
C ASN A 86 -12.40 -6.13 9.95
N SER A 87 -12.41 -5.20 10.92
CA SER A 87 -13.59 -4.91 11.75
C SER A 87 -14.80 -4.43 10.96
N VAL A 88 -14.56 -3.73 9.84
CA VAL A 88 -15.60 -3.25 8.91
C VAL A 88 -15.86 -4.21 7.75
N LYS A 89 -15.34 -5.45 7.83
CA LYS A 89 -15.48 -6.51 6.81
C LYS A 89 -14.82 -6.14 5.47
N GLY A 90 -13.74 -5.37 5.57
CA GLY A 90 -12.89 -4.94 4.48
C GLY A 90 -13.50 -3.89 3.55
N GLY A 91 -13.09 -3.93 2.29
CA GLY A 91 -13.48 -2.97 1.28
C GLY A 91 -12.89 -3.30 -0.09
N VAL A 92 -12.79 -2.29 -0.93
CA VAL A 92 -12.13 -2.34 -2.24
C VAL A 92 -11.00 -1.32 -2.23
N TYR A 93 -9.79 -1.78 -2.58
CA TYR A 93 -8.72 -0.90 -3.01
C TYR A 93 -8.73 -0.84 -4.53
N ALA A 94 -8.65 0.35 -5.11
CA ALA A 94 -8.61 0.57 -6.55
C ALA A 94 -7.39 1.43 -6.87
N THR A 95 -6.57 0.98 -7.82
CA THR A 95 -5.37 1.70 -8.26
C THR A 95 -5.56 2.09 -9.72
N GLU A 96 -5.44 3.39 -10.00
CA GLU A 96 -5.38 3.92 -11.35
C GLU A 96 -3.93 4.33 -11.64
N TRP A 97 -3.38 3.83 -12.73
CA TRP A 97 -2.07 4.18 -13.22
C TRP A 97 -2.20 4.80 -14.62
N THR A 98 -1.70 6.03 -14.76
CA THR A 98 -1.64 6.79 -16.00
C THR A 98 -0.23 7.38 -16.19
N SER A 99 0.02 8.00 -17.34
CA SER A 99 1.28 8.73 -17.59
C SER A 99 1.49 9.94 -16.65
N GLU A 100 0.42 10.47 -16.05
CA GLU A 100 0.45 11.69 -15.23
C GLU A 100 0.51 11.41 -13.73
N TYR A 101 -0.17 10.34 -13.29
CA TYR A 101 -0.28 9.98 -11.89
C TYR A 101 -0.54 8.50 -11.67
N ILE A 102 -0.18 8.06 -10.46
CA ILE A 102 -0.66 6.83 -9.84
C ILE A 102 -1.53 7.23 -8.64
N ALA A 103 -2.77 6.75 -8.60
CA ALA A 103 -3.71 7.06 -7.52
C ALA A 103 -4.33 5.79 -6.96
N VAL A 104 -4.47 5.75 -5.64
CA VAL A 104 -5.02 4.63 -4.88
C VAL A 104 -6.22 5.12 -4.09
N TRP A 105 -7.38 4.49 -4.29
CA TRP A 105 -8.58 4.71 -3.50
C TRP A 105 -8.84 3.54 -2.56
N PHE A 106 -9.47 3.85 -1.43
CA PHE A 106 -10.08 2.86 -0.56
C PHE A 106 -11.57 3.14 -0.40
N PHE A 107 -12.37 2.14 -0.71
CA PHE A 107 -13.80 2.16 -0.46
C PHE A 107 -14.15 1.10 0.58
N GLN A 108 -14.58 1.53 1.76
CA GLN A 108 -15.04 0.63 2.81
C GLN A 108 -16.22 -0.24 2.31
N ARG A 109 -16.37 -1.43 2.87
CA ARG A 109 -17.56 -2.26 2.67
C ARG A 109 -18.83 -1.42 2.86
N GLY A 110 -19.72 -1.47 1.88
CA GLY A 110 -20.97 -0.73 1.87
C GLY A 110 -20.90 0.64 1.18
N SER A 111 -19.70 1.19 0.96
CA SER A 111 -19.49 2.47 0.26
C SER A 111 -18.78 2.33 -1.09
N VAL A 112 -18.65 1.11 -1.61
CA VAL A 112 -18.06 0.87 -2.93
C VAL A 112 -18.90 1.59 -4.00
N PRO A 113 -18.30 2.35 -4.93
CA PRO A 113 -19.01 2.94 -6.05
C PRO A 113 -19.77 1.90 -6.92
N SER A 114 -20.91 2.29 -7.50
CA SER A 114 -21.76 1.37 -8.27
C SER A 114 -21.15 0.95 -9.59
N ASP A 115 -20.43 1.85 -10.23
CA ASP A 115 -19.68 1.65 -11.47
C ASP A 115 -18.62 0.55 -11.33
N ILE A 116 -17.90 0.48 -10.20
CA ILE A 116 -17.02 -0.66 -9.85
C ILE A 116 -17.84 -1.95 -9.76
N ARG A 117 -18.98 -1.94 -9.06
CA ARG A 117 -19.82 -3.15 -8.91
C ARG A 117 -20.39 -3.66 -10.24
N THR A 118 -20.62 -2.77 -11.19
CA THR A 118 -21.15 -3.11 -12.51
C THR A 118 -20.04 -3.39 -13.54
N GLY A 119 -18.77 -3.31 -13.16
CA GLY A 119 -17.63 -3.57 -14.05
C GLY A 119 -17.37 -2.47 -15.09
N HIS A 120 -17.74 -1.23 -14.78
CA HIS A 120 -17.55 -0.06 -15.65
C HIS A 120 -16.94 1.11 -14.85
N PRO A 121 -15.78 0.90 -14.19
CA PRO A 121 -15.22 1.90 -13.27
C PRO A 121 -14.91 3.23 -13.96
N ASP A 122 -15.31 4.33 -13.33
CA ASP A 122 -15.03 5.71 -13.71
C ASP A 122 -14.43 6.50 -12.51
N PRO A 123 -13.09 6.52 -12.39
CA PRO A 123 -12.39 7.20 -11.31
C PRO A 123 -12.69 8.70 -11.19
N THR A 124 -13.15 9.35 -12.26
CA THR A 124 -13.44 10.80 -12.24
C THR A 124 -14.59 11.16 -11.30
N SER A 125 -15.43 10.18 -10.96
CA SER A 125 -16.58 10.34 -10.07
C SER A 125 -16.31 10.00 -8.59
N TRP A 126 -15.13 9.46 -8.27
CA TRP A 126 -14.84 8.89 -6.95
C TRP A 126 -14.39 9.90 -5.90
N GLY A 127 -14.10 11.15 -6.30
CA GLY A 127 -13.54 12.18 -5.43
C GLY A 127 -12.05 11.95 -5.12
N PRO A 128 -11.52 12.59 -4.07
CA PRO A 128 -10.11 12.49 -3.69
C PRO A 128 -9.66 11.04 -3.47
N ALA A 129 -8.44 10.74 -3.92
CA ALA A 129 -7.83 9.42 -3.71
C ALA A 129 -7.35 9.27 -2.27
N ALA A 130 -7.24 8.05 -1.75
CA ALA A 130 -6.60 7.85 -0.43
C ALA A 130 -5.13 8.29 -0.48
N ALA A 131 -4.44 8.01 -1.58
CA ALA A 131 -3.17 8.63 -1.94
C ALA A 131 -3.09 8.82 -3.45
N ARG A 132 -2.43 9.90 -3.87
CA ARG A 132 -2.19 10.21 -5.27
C ARG A 132 -0.76 10.73 -5.42
N PHE A 133 -0.01 10.13 -6.32
CA PHE A 133 1.35 10.51 -6.65
C PHE A 133 1.34 11.14 -8.04
N ASN A 134 1.42 12.46 -8.10
CA ASN A 134 1.45 13.18 -9.37
C ASN A 134 2.89 13.38 -9.81
N GLY A 135 3.21 12.98 -11.04
CA GLY A 135 4.54 13.16 -11.60
C GLY A 135 4.87 14.62 -11.88
N GLY A 136 3.93 15.34 -12.54
CA GLY A 136 4.16 16.71 -12.97
C GLY A 136 5.49 16.87 -13.70
N ASP A 137 6.22 17.95 -13.40
CA ASP A 137 7.57 18.16 -13.95
C ASP A 137 8.66 17.36 -13.23
N GLY A 138 8.34 16.73 -12.10
CA GLY A 138 9.29 16.04 -11.22
C GLY A 138 9.50 14.56 -11.53
N CYS A 139 8.57 13.93 -12.25
CA CYS A 139 8.65 12.52 -12.63
C CYS A 139 7.86 12.25 -13.91
N HIS A 140 8.52 11.67 -14.91
CA HIS A 140 7.86 11.14 -16.09
C HIS A 140 7.54 9.65 -15.86
N LEU A 141 6.32 9.34 -15.42
CA LEU A 141 5.98 8.01 -14.89
C LEU A 141 6.23 6.88 -15.90
N ASP A 142 6.02 7.12 -17.19
CA ASP A 142 6.19 6.11 -18.24
C ASP A 142 7.65 5.63 -18.39
N ASP A 143 8.63 6.41 -17.92
CA ASP A 143 10.03 5.99 -17.90
C ASP A 143 10.35 5.06 -16.72
N HIS A 144 9.57 5.14 -15.64
CA HIS A 144 9.85 4.50 -14.36
C HIS A 144 8.98 3.27 -14.07
N PHE A 145 7.76 3.18 -14.60
CA PHE A 145 6.83 2.08 -14.31
C PHE A 145 6.52 1.27 -15.58
N LYS A 146 6.77 -0.05 -15.56
CA LYS A 146 6.65 -0.89 -16.77
C LYS A 146 6.18 -2.30 -16.46
N GLU A 147 5.15 -2.76 -17.17
CA GLU A 147 4.74 -4.18 -17.22
C GLU A 147 4.63 -4.86 -15.84
N HIS A 148 3.92 -4.18 -14.93
CA HIS A 148 3.80 -4.60 -13.54
C HIS A 148 3.10 -5.95 -13.38
N ARG A 149 3.60 -6.74 -12.42
CA ARG A 149 2.98 -7.97 -11.93
C ARG A 149 2.39 -7.73 -10.55
N ILE A 150 1.18 -8.22 -10.33
CA ILE A 150 0.49 -8.13 -9.03
C ILE A 150 1.05 -9.17 -8.07
N VAL A 151 1.34 -8.76 -6.84
CA VAL A 151 1.83 -9.60 -5.75
C VAL A 151 0.95 -9.46 -4.52
N PHE A 152 0.66 -10.59 -3.89
CA PHE A 152 0.17 -10.66 -2.52
C PHE A 152 1.14 -11.52 -1.74
N ASP A 153 1.67 -10.98 -0.65
CA ASP A 153 2.49 -11.75 0.27
C ASP A 153 2.23 -11.36 1.73
N THR A 154 2.87 -12.10 2.61
CA THR A 154 2.97 -11.80 4.04
C THR A 154 4.30 -12.36 4.50
N THR A 155 5.25 -11.46 4.73
CA THR A 155 6.55 -11.79 5.31
C THR A 155 6.56 -11.47 6.81
N PHE A 156 7.67 -11.81 7.47
CA PHE A 156 7.83 -11.62 8.91
C PHE A 156 9.17 -10.97 9.24
N CYS A 157 9.14 -10.02 10.18
CA CYS A 157 10.31 -9.28 10.62
C CYS A 157 11.04 -8.61 9.43
N GLY A 158 12.09 -9.24 8.92
CA GLY A 158 12.82 -8.75 7.75
C GLY A 158 13.41 -7.35 7.94
N ASP A 159 13.70 -6.72 6.80
CA ASP A 159 14.41 -5.45 6.75
C ASP A 159 13.58 -4.26 7.26
N TRP A 160 12.26 -4.40 7.33
CA TRP A 160 11.38 -3.35 7.83
C TRP A 160 10.74 -3.68 9.19
N ALA A 161 9.82 -4.64 9.27
CA ALA A 161 9.07 -4.92 10.50
C ALA A 161 9.95 -5.33 11.68
N GLY A 162 11.05 -6.03 11.41
CA GLY A 162 12.02 -6.50 12.40
C GLY A 162 13.22 -5.58 12.57
N SER A 163 13.29 -4.46 11.86
CA SER A 163 14.40 -3.51 12.03
C SER A 163 14.38 -2.92 13.44
N PRO A 164 15.52 -2.70 14.10
CA PRO A 164 15.56 -2.12 15.45
C PRO A 164 14.84 -0.77 15.54
N GLY A 165 14.92 0.04 14.47
CA GLY A 165 14.25 1.34 14.40
C GLY A 165 12.72 1.28 14.37
N ILE A 166 12.13 0.13 14.08
CA ILE A 166 10.68 -0.09 14.01
C ILE A 166 10.20 -1.01 15.13
N TRP A 167 10.90 -2.12 15.33
CA TRP A 167 10.55 -3.14 16.32
C TRP A 167 10.85 -2.70 17.75
N ASP A 168 12.04 -2.17 18.02
CA ASP A 168 12.42 -1.78 19.38
C ASP A 168 11.92 -0.37 19.77
N SER A 169 11.56 0.45 18.77
CA SER A 169 11.05 1.81 19.00
C SER A 169 9.57 1.84 19.40
N ASN A 170 8.81 0.80 19.06
CA ASN A 170 7.43 0.64 19.49
C ASN A 170 7.39 -0.13 20.83
N PRO A 171 6.86 0.46 21.92
CA PRO A 171 6.82 -0.19 23.24
C PRO A 171 6.10 -1.54 23.27
N GLU A 172 5.10 -1.74 22.42
CA GLU A 172 4.34 -2.99 22.34
C GLU A 172 5.22 -4.13 21.81
N THR A 173 5.95 -3.89 20.73
CA THR A 173 6.83 -4.90 20.11
C THR A 173 8.14 -5.07 20.89
N ALA A 174 8.70 -3.99 21.43
CA ALA A 174 9.90 -4.05 22.26
C ALA A 174 9.73 -4.94 23.50
N ALA A 175 8.53 -4.96 24.10
CA ALA A 175 8.22 -5.81 25.24
C ALA A 175 8.17 -7.31 24.91
N LEU A 176 8.18 -7.68 23.63
CA LEU A 176 8.05 -9.07 23.16
C LEU A 176 9.40 -9.77 22.92
N GLY A 177 10.52 -9.05 23.08
CA GLY A 177 11.87 -9.57 22.82
C GLY A 177 12.21 -9.54 21.32
N ASP A 178 13.10 -10.45 20.88
CA ASP A 178 13.52 -10.52 19.47
C ASP A 178 12.36 -10.93 18.53
N CYS A 179 12.18 -10.22 17.41
CA CYS A 179 11.07 -10.44 16.48
C CYS A 179 11.01 -11.87 15.95
N LYS A 180 12.14 -12.44 15.52
CA LYS A 180 12.18 -13.79 14.94
C LYS A 180 11.82 -14.84 15.99
N THR A 181 12.35 -14.67 17.19
CA THR A 181 12.05 -15.53 18.35
C THR A 181 10.57 -15.45 18.74
N TYR A 182 10.01 -14.24 18.76
CA TYR A 182 8.59 -14.02 19.04
C TYR A 182 7.69 -14.75 18.03
N ILE A 183 7.91 -14.52 16.72
CA ILE A 183 7.12 -15.17 15.65
C ILE A 183 7.22 -16.70 15.75
N ALA A 184 8.44 -17.24 15.90
CA ALA A 184 8.65 -18.69 15.99
C ALA A 184 7.97 -19.33 17.20
N SER A 185 7.86 -18.60 18.31
CA SER A 185 7.31 -19.11 19.57
C SER A 185 5.81 -18.90 19.73
N ASN A 186 5.17 -18.07 18.91
CA ASN A 186 3.77 -17.66 19.07
C ASN A 186 2.91 -17.89 17.81
N PRO A 187 2.87 -19.11 17.23
CA PRO A 187 2.15 -19.37 15.98
C PRO A 187 0.65 -19.12 16.07
N SER A 188 0.04 -19.22 17.27
CA SER A 188 -1.38 -18.91 17.48
C SER A 188 -1.74 -17.45 17.21
N HIS A 189 -0.79 -16.52 17.27
CA HIS A 189 -1.03 -15.10 16.99
C HIS A 189 -1.13 -14.80 15.49
N LEU A 190 -0.70 -15.73 14.64
CA LEU A 190 -0.74 -15.59 13.18
C LEU A 190 -2.08 -16.00 12.56
N ARG A 191 -3.09 -16.36 13.37
CA ARG A 191 -4.42 -16.79 12.88
C ARG A 191 -5.09 -15.74 11.99
N GLU A 192 -4.91 -14.47 12.31
CA GLU A 192 -5.47 -13.35 11.54
C GLU A 192 -4.48 -12.80 10.48
N ALA A 193 -3.34 -13.46 10.23
CA ALA A 193 -2.38 -13.08 9.21
C ALA A 193 -2.72 -13.71 7.85
N TYR A 194 -3.90 -13.40 7.28
CA TYR A 194 -4.35 -13.94 6.00
C TYR A 194 -5.03 -12.93 5.09
N TRP A 195 -4.86 -13.13 3.78
CA TRP A 195 -5.65 -12.47 2.75
C TRP A 195 -6.91 -13.30 2.45
N LEU A 196 -8.06 -12.64 2.40
CA LEU A 196 -9.30 -13.21 1.88
C LEU A 196 -9.80 -12.32 0.75
N ILE A 197 -9.49 -12.74 -0.47
CA ILE A 197 -9.68 -11.93 -1.69
C ILE A 197 -10.97 -12.37 -2.37
N LYS A 198 -11.88 -11.42 -2.58
CA LYS A 198 -13.16 -11.69 -3.26
C LYS A 198 -13.00 -11.72 -4.79
N SER A 199 -12.32 -10.72 -5.34
CA SER A 199 -12.03 -10.61 -6.77
C SER A 199 -10.80 -9.74 -6.98
N ILE A 200 -10.15 -9.93 -8.13
CA ILE A 200 -9.15 -9.04 -8.70
C ILE A 200 -9.62 -8.79 -10.13
N GLU A 201 -9.78 -7.53 -10.50
CA GLU A 201 -10.30 -7.12 -11.80
C GLU A 201 -9.36 -6.06 -12.36
N ILE A 202 -8.97 -6.22 -13.62
CA ILE A 202 -8.02 -5.34 -14.31
C ILE A 202 -8.75 -4.72 -15.50
N TYR A 203 -8.66 -3.40 -15.59
CA TYR A 203 -9.28 -2.61 -16.63
C TYR A 203 -8.20 -1.86 -17.40
N GLN A 204 -8.44 -1.63 -18.68
CA GLN A 204 -7.57 -0.84 -19.53
C GLN A 204 -8.37 0.34 -20.09
N LYS A 205 -7.84 1.56 -19.98
CA LYS A 205 -8.41 2.70 -20.68
C LYS A 205 -8.31 2.48 -22.19
N PRO A 206 -9.35 2.81 -22.97
CA PRO A 206 -9.23 2.83 -24.43
C PRO A 206 -8.02 3.67 -24.83
N ARG A 207 -7.21 3.17 -25.77
CA ARG A 207 -6.15 4.00 -26.36
C ARG A 207 -6.84 5.18 -27.06
N GLY A 208 -6.50 6.40 -26.66
CA GLY A 208 -6.89 7.62 -27.36
C GLY A 208 -6.27 7.70 -28.74
#